data_AF-A0A9P8QME7-F1
#
_entry.id   AF-A0A9P8QME7-F1
#
_cell.length_a   1.000
_cell.length_b   1.000
_cell.length_c   1.000
_cell.angle_alpha   90.00
_cell.angle_beta   90.00
_cell.angle_gamma   90.00
#
_symmetry.space_group_name_H-M   'P 1'
#
loop_
_entity.id
_entity.type
_entity.pdbx_description
1 polymer ?
#
loop_
_entity_poly.entity_id
_entity_poly.type
_entity_poly.pdbx_seq_one_letter_code
_entity_poly.pdbx_strand_id
1 'polypeptide(L)'
;MPAQQPAAAAAESHPQAPSRTHAIISRASSGAALRMGSCSLDEMLLSIPHGLASGEHARRKDAIRLEIDFQERNPPILPPSKVMDLPPKPFIPDFLKFPDGISDPERLQIETRNNEIAAEHQKIDRQRNNQAAKKSRQARLEALNNTRVLLNEKTAECAWFRMKALALGGSTADWNLVPAGVKARLVKEIDGRVKTIEVEAADAKKREEAKKRADRNRRRAEAKKDEELPQPQPCQLGFGKQDGDGRRASGTKRMREELGEDEDEE
;
A
#
# COMPACT_ATOMS: atom_id res chain seq x y z
N MET A 1 55.01 -53.36 -16.19
CA MET A 1 56.11 -52.60 -16.83
C MET A 1 55.56 -51.30 -17.36
N PRO A 2 56.31 -50.20 -17.21
CA PRO A 2 55.90 -48.84 -16.80
C PRO A 2 55.71 -47.92 -18.03
N ALA A 3 55.28 -46.66 -17.98
CA ALA A 3 55.72 -45.50 -17.18
C ALA A 3 54.61 -44.41 -17.21
N GLN A 4 54.25 -43.75 -16.11
CA GLN A 4 54.93 -42.61 -15.45
C GLN A 4 55.14 -41.36 -16.33
N GLN A 5 54.24 -40.36 -16.14
CA GLN A 5 54.41 -38.91 -15.80
C GLN A 5 55.67 -38.13 -16.26
N PRO A 6 55.68 -36.76 -16.35
CA PRO A 6 54.95 -35.73 -15.56
C PRO A 6 54.37 -34.52 -16.39
N ALA A 7 53.35 -33.78 -15.95
CA ALA A 7 53.27 -32.65 -14.98
C ALA A 7 54.02 -31.34 -15.35
N ALA A 8 53.27 -30.27 -15.63
CA ALA A 8 53.54 -28.84 -15.38
C ALA A 8 52.23 -28.06 -15.65
N ALA A 9 51.51 -27.47 -14.69
CA ALA A 9 51.80 -26.33 -13.82
C ALA A 9 50.88 -25.15 -14.18
N ALA A 10 49.92 -24.91 -13.28
CA ALA A 10 49.28 -23.65 -12.86
C ALA A 10 49.07 -22.51 -13.87
N ALA A 11 47.79 -22.17 -14.08
CA ALA A 11 47.34 -20.78 -14.07
C ALA A 11 45.87 -20.72 -13.58
N GLU A 12 45.72 -20.29 -12.33
CA GLU A 12 44.44 -19.89 -11.75
C GLU A 12 43.84 -18.72 -12.56
N SER A 13 42.60 -18.86 -12.99
CA SER A 13 41.77 -17.71 -13.32
C SER A 13 40.32 -17.99 -12.92
N HIS A 14 39.86 -17.21 -11.95
CA HIS A 14 38.49 -17.19 -11.47
C HIS A 14 37.54 -16.82 -12.62
N PRO A 15 36.44 -17.57 -12.89
CA PRO A 15 35.31 -16.99 -13.59
C PRO A 15 34.52 -16.16 -12.58
N GLN A 16 34.75 -14.84 -12.60
CA GLN A 16 33.84 -13.85 -12.03
C GLN A 16 32.42 -14.11 -12.55
N ALA A 17 31.48 -14.21 -11.61
CA ALA A 17 30.06 -14.23 -11.91
C ALA A 17 29.67 -12.98 -12.72
N PRO A 18 29.03 -13.12 -13.89
CA PRO A 18 28.38 -11.97 -14.50
C PRO A 18 27.10 -11.68 -13.71
N SER A 19 27.17 -10.62 -12.91
CA SER A 19 26.04 -9.88 -12.39
C SER A 19 24.95 -9.80 -13.45
N ARG A 20 23.79 -10.42 -13.18
CA ARG A 20 22.56 -10.25 -13.96
C ARG A 20 22.06 -8.83 -13.78
N THR A 21 22.68 -7.88 -14.46
CA THR A 21 22.04 -6.63 -14.83
C THR A 21 20.92 -7.00 -15.79
N HIS A 22 19.68 -6.92 -15.29
CA HIS A 22 18.49 -6.89 -16.13
C HIS A 22 18.53 -5.61 -16.95
N ALA A 23 19.32 -5.63 -18.03
CA ALA A 23 19.15 -4.70 -19.14
C ALA A 23 17.79 -5.04 -19.73
N ILE A 24 16.79 -4.22 -19.40
CA ILE A 24 15.53 -4.13 -20.13
C ILE A 24 15.93 -3.67 -21.53
N ILE A 25 16.23 -4.64 -22.39
CA ILE A 25 16.40 -4.42 -23.82
C ILE A 25 15.00 -4.09 -24.32
N SER A 26 14.70 -2.80 -24.36
CA SER A 26 13.64 -2.21 -25.17
C SER A 26 13.99 -2.48 -26.63
N ARG A 27 13.75 -3.72 -27.08
CA ARG A 27 13.85 -4.10 -28.48
C ARG A 27 12.62 -3.52 -29.16
N ALA A 28 12.81 -2.35 -29.77
CA ALA A 28 11.94 -1.84 -30.82
C ALA A 28 11.94 -2.88 -31.96
N SER A 29 11.01 -3.84 -31.87
CA SER A 29 10.85 -4.90 -32.87
C SER A 29 9.85 -4.42 -33.91
N SER A 30 10.36 -3.91 -35.03
CA SER A 30 9.51 -3.56 -36.19
C SER A 30 8.78 -4.78 -36.79
N GLY A 31 9.09 -6.00 -36.33
CA GLY A 31 8.46 -7.27 -36.73
C GLY A 31 7.70 -8.02 -35.64
N ALA A 32 7.58 -7.51 -34.40
CA ALA A 32 6.81 -8.22 -33.38
C ALA A 32 5.31 -8.23 -33.75
N ALA A 33 4.71 -9.42 -33.71
CA ALA A 33 3.27 -9.61 -33.79
C ALA A 33 2.59 -8.77 -32.71
N LEU A 34 1.54 -8.04 -33.07
CA LEU A 34 0.80 -7.21 -32.12
C LEU A 34 0.12 -8.10 -31.08
N ARG A 35 0.21 -7.69 -29.82
CA ARG A 35 -0.31 -8.43 -28.67
C ARG A 35 -1.02 -7.49 -27.72
N MET A 36 -2.08 -7.99 -27.10
CA MET A 36 -2.76 -7.34 -25.98
C MET A 36 -2.54 -8.25 -24.78
N GLY A 37 -1.65 -7.81 -23.88
CA GLY A 37 -1.07 -8.66 -22.85
C GLY A 37 -0.49 -9.96 -23.40
N SER A 38 -1.00 -11.11 -22.98
CA SER A 38 -0.53 -12.44 -23.41
C SER A 38 -1.14 -12.91 -24.72
N CYS A 39 -2.23 -12.30 -25.19
CA CYS A 39 -2.95 -12.75 -26.38
C CYS A 39 -2.44 -12.04 -27.64
N SER A 40 -2.23 -12.78 -28.74
CA SER A 40 -2.00 -12.15 -30.05
C SER A 40 -3.30 -11.64 -30.65
N LEU A 41 -3.21 -10.65 -31.56
CA LEU A 41 -4.41 -10.19 -32.28
C LEU A 41 -5.07 -11.30 -33.11
N ASP A 42 -4.30 -12.24 -33.63
CA ASP A 42 -4.83 -13.37 -34.41
C ASP A 42 -5.65 -14.32 -33.51
N GLU A 43 -5.19 -14.61 -32.29
CA GLU A 43 -5.97 -15.37 -31.30
C GLU A 43 -7.28 -14.68 -30.92
N MET A 44 -7.32 -13.35 -31.02
CA MET A 44 -8.50 -12.52 -30.77
C MET A 44 -9.37 -12.30 -32.01
N LEU A 45 -8.98 -12.84 -33.17
CA LEU A 45 -9.65 -12.63 -34.46
C LEU A 45 -9.68 -11.15 -34.89
N LEU A 46 -8.66 -10.38 -34.53
CA LEU A 46 -8.52 -8.94 -34.82
C LEU A 46 -7.44 -8.64 -35.88
N SER A 47 -7.19 -9.57 -36.79
CA SER A 47 -6.21 -9.41 -37.86
C SER A 47 -6.59 -8.30 -38.85
N ILE A 48 -5.60 -7.52 -39.31
CA ILE A 48 -5.81 -6.51 -40.36
C ILE A 48 -6.07 -7.24 -41.69
N PRO A 49 -7.14 -6.88 -42.44
CA PRO A 49 -7.45 -7.53 -43.71
C PRO A 49 -6.28 -7.53 -44.69
N HIS A 50 -6.06 -8.68 -45.32
CA HIS A 50 -5.09 -8.82 -46.41
C HIS A 50 -5.61 -8.11 -47.67
N GLY A 51 -4.71 -7.54 -48.48
CA GLY A 51 -5.07 -6.82 -49.70
C GLY A 51 -5.23 -5.30 -49.53
N LEU A 52 -4.97 -4.75 -48.34
CA LEU A 52 -4.83 -3.31 -48.16
C LEU A 52 -3.50 -2.80 -48.73
N ALA A 53 -3.49 -1.56 -49.22
CA ALA A 53 -2.26 -0.88 -49.60
C ALA A 53 -1.28 -0.84 -48.42
N SER A 54 0.02 -0.96 -48.69
CA SER A 54 1.07 -1.03 -47.65
C SER A 54 1.00 0.14 -46.65
N GLY A 55 0.76 1.37 -47.13
CA GLY A 55 0.62 2.54 -46.28
C GLY A 55 -0.61 2.50 -45.35
N GLU A 56 -1.74 1.98 -45.85
CA GLU A 56 -2.96 1.78 -45.05
C GLU A 56 -2.74 0.72 -43.96
N HIS A 57 -2.09 -0.37 -44.34
CA HIS A 57 -1.74 -1.45 -43.42
C HIS A 57 -0.83 -0.96 -42.30
N ALA A 58 0.21 -0.18 -42.63
CA ALA A 58 1.11 0.44 -41.66
C ALA A 58 0.34 1.39 -40.71
N ARG A 59 -0.49 2.28 -41.25
CA ARG A 59 -1.29 3.22 -40.43
C ARG A 59 -2.18 2.50 -39.43
N ARG A 60 -2.88 1.44 -39.86
CA ARG A 60 -3.73 0.63 -38.96
C ARG A 60 -2.91 -0.08 -37.89
N LYS A 61 -1.75 -0.65 -38.27
CA LYS A 61 -0.85 -1.30 -37.31
C LYS A 61 -0.41 -0.34 -36.22
N ASP A 62 -0.05 0.89 -36.58
CA ASP A 62 0.37 1.91 -35.61
C ASP A 62 -0.79 2.41 -34.75
N ALA A 63 -1.98 2.60 -35.33
CA ALA A 63 -3.18 2.94 -34.56
C ALA A 63 -3.52 1.86 -33.51
N ILE A 64 -3.42 0.57 -33.87
CA ILE A 64 -3.67 -0.53 -32.93
C ILE A 64 -2.63 -0.57 -31.82
N ARG A 65 -1.35 -0.31 -32.13
CA ARG A 65 -0.30 -0.21 -31.11
C ARG A 65 -0.58 0.89 -30.09
N LEU A 66 -0.93 2.09 -30.58
CA LEU A 66 -1.26 3.21 -29.73
C LEU A 66 -2.46 2.91 -28.83
N GLU A 67 -3.47 2.22 -29.36
CA GLU A 67 -4.64 1.81 -28.59
C GLU A 67 -4.27 0.75 -27.53
N ILE A 68 -3.45 -0.25 -27.86
CA ILE A 68 -2.96 -1.25 -26.89
C ILE A 68 -2.23 -0.55 -25.74
N ASP A 69 -1.28 0.33 -26.06
CA ASP A 69 -0.52 1.08 -25.06
C ASP A 69 -1.44 1.95 -24.19
N PHE A 70 -2.47 2.56 -24.79
CA PHE A 70 -3.46 3.34 -24.06
C PHE A 70 -4.24 2.47 -23.07
N GLN A 71 -4.75 1.32 -23.50
CA GLN A 71 -5.50 0.39 -22.65
C GLN A 71 -4.63 -0.19 -21.53
N GLU A 72 -3.35 -0.45 -21.80
CA GLU A 72 -2.38 -0.92 -20.80
C GLU A 72 -2.16 0.10 -19.67
N ARG A 73 -2.09 1.39 -20.02
CA ARG A 73 -1.87 2.50 -19.06
C ARG A 73 -3.14 2.96 -18.36
N ASN A 74 -4.32 2.61 -18.87
CA ASN A 74 -5.61 3.09 -18.36
C ASN A 74 -6.53 1.92 -17.95
N PRO A 75 -6.15 1.10 -16.96
CA PRO A 75 -7.04 0.06 -16.46
C PRO A 75 -8.27 0.66 -15.75
N PRO A 76 -9.39 -0.08 -15.72
CA PRO A 76 -10.64 0.39 -15.14
C PRO A 76 -10.59 0.37 -13.61
N ILE A 77 -10.04 1.43 -13.01
CA ILE A 77 -9.94 1.60 -11.55
C ILE A 77 -11.09 2.48 -11.03
N LEU A 78 -11.55 2.19 -9.82
CA LEU A 78 -12.47 3.09 -9.14
C LEU A 78 -11.76 4.40 -8.76
N PRO A 79 -12.45 5.54 -8.80
CA PRO A 79 -11.90 6.79 -8.31
C PRO A 79 -11.60 6.69 -6.80
N PRO A 80 -10.62 7.48 -6.29
CA PRO A 80 -10.31 7.51 -4.87
C PRO A 80 -11.55 7.85 -4.03
N SER A 81 -11.70 7.14 -2.90
CA SER A 81 -12.79 7.34 -1.95
C SER A 81 -12.81 8.78 -1.43
N LYS A 82 -13.98 9.42 -1.51
CA LYS A 82 -14.23 10.76 -0.96
C LYS A 82 -14.73 10.73 0.49
N VAL A 83 -15.00 9.54 1.04
CA VAL A 83 -15.36 9.39 2.45
C VAL A 83 -14.27 9.93 3.36
N MET A 84 -14.64 10.88 4.21
CA MET A 84 -13.73 11.53 5.14
C MET A 84 -13.10 10.54 6.13
N ASP A 85 -11.86 10.80 6.50
CA ASP A 85 -11.18 10.07 7.56
C ASP A 85 -11.78 10.38 8.94
N LEU A 86 -11.59 9.45 9.88
CA LEU A 86 -12.02 9.68 11.27
C LEU A 86 -11.19 10.82 11.86
N PRO A 87 -11.81 11.67 12.71
CA PRO A 87 -11.04 12.63 13.48
C PRO A 87 -10.01 11.92 14.37
N PRO A 88 -8.91 12.60 14.74
CA PRO A 88 -7.92 12.04 15.66
C PRO A 88 -8.58 11.66 17.00
N LYS A 89 -8.04 10.62 17.67
CA LYS A 89 -8.53 10.23 19.01
C LYS A 89 -8.30 11.42 19.95
N PRO A 90 -9.34 11.88 20.68
CA PRO A 90 -9.15 12.92 21.69
C PRO A 90 -8.16 12.45 22.75
N PHE A 91 -7.49 13.39 23.39
CA PHE A 91 -6.61 13.08 24.53
C PHE A 91 -7.47 12.62 25.71
N ILE A 92 -7.05 11.54 26.37
CA ILE A 92 -7.66 11.03 27.59
C ILE A 92 -6.53 10.90 28.60
N PRO A 93 -6.70 11.38 29.86
CA PRO A 93 -5.67 11.27 30.89
C PRO A 93 -5.27 9.81 31.15
N ASP A 94 -3.99 9.58 31.44
CA ASP A 94 -3.52 8.27 31.87
C ASP A 94 -3.99 7.96 33.31
N PHE A 95 -4.09 6.67 33.64
CA PHE A 95 -4.43 6.23 35.00
C PHE A 95 -3.41 6.76 36.02
N LEU A 96 -3.93 7.19 37.17
CA LEU A 96 -3.13 7.56 38.33
C LEU A 96 -2.54 6.30 38.96
N LYS A 97 -1.22 6.31 39.18
CA LYS A 97 -0.51 5.23 39.88
C LYS A 97 -0.72 5.37 41.38
N PHE A 98 -0.76 4.25 42.09
CA PHE A 98 -0.74 4.24 43.55
C PHE A 98 0.69 4.49 44.05
N PRO A 99 0.96 5.57 44.80
CA PRO A 99 2.24 5.76 45.48
C PRO A 99 2.46 4.75 46.61
N ASP A 100 3.71 4.45 46.91
CA ASP A 100 4.09 3.54 48.00
C ASP A 100 3.72 4.13 49.36
N GLY A 101 3.09 3.33 50.23
CA GLY A 101 2.69 3.76 51.58
C GLY A 101 1.42 4.62 51.64
N ILE A 102 0.59 4.60 50.60
CA ILE A 102 -0.67 5.34 50.54
C ILE A 102 -1.66 4.93 51.63
N SER A 103 -2.38 5.91 52.20
CA SER A 103 -3.45 5.65 53.17
C SER A 103 -4.72 5.14 52.49
N ASP A 104 -5.53 4.33 53.19
CA ASP A 104 -6.82 3.84 52.69
C ASP A 104 -7.76 4.93 52.11
N PRO A 105 -7.92 6.12 52.72
CA PRO A 105 -8.76 7.17 52.13
C PRO A 105 -8.19 7.78 50.84
N GLU A 106 -6.86 7.93 50.74
CA GLU A 106 -6.21 8.42 49.52
C GLU A 106 -6.27 7.38 48.40
N ARG A 107 -6.14 6.09 48.76
CA ARG A 107 -6.33 4.97 47.83
C ARG A 107 -7.72 4.99 47.21
N LEU A 108 -8.77 5.20 48.01
CA LEU A 108 -10.14 5.30 47.53
C LEU A 108 -10.36 6.48 46.56
N GLN A 109 -9.68 7.61 46.79
CA GLN A 109 -9.72 8.76 45.88
C GLN A 109 -9.06 8.46 44.53
N ILE A 110 -7.90 7.79 44.54
CA ILE A 110 -7.21 7.35 43.32
C ILE A 110 -8.07 6.33 42.55
N GLU A 111 -8.67 5.36 43.24
CA GLU A 111 -9.59 4.38 42.64
C GLU A 111 -10.80 5.06 41.99
N THR A 112 -11.42 6.01 42.69
CA THR A 112 -12.56 6.79 42.16
C THR A 112 -12.16 7.52 40.89
N ARG A 113 -11.00 8.21 40.91
CA ARG A 113 -10.52 8.95 39.75
C ARG A 113 -10.15 8.05 38.58
N ASN A 114 -9.54 6.89 38.84
CA ASN A 114 -9.24 5.89 37.82
C ASN A 114 -10.51 5.29 37.21
N ASN A 115 -11.57 5.08 38.00
CA ASN A 115 -12.87 4.64 37.50
C ASN A 115 -13.52 5.69 36.58
N GLU A 116 -13.41 6.98 36.91
CA GLU A 116 -13.85 8.06 36.02
C GLU A 116 -13.10 8.06 34.69
N ILE A 117 -11.77 7.92 34.73
CA ILE A 117 -10.91 7.81 33.55
C ILE A 117 -11.32 6.59 32.71
N ALA A 118 -11.52 5.42 33.33
CA ALA A 118 -11.97 4.22 32.64
C ALA A 118 -13.32 4.40 31.94
N ALA A 119 -14.28 5.05 32.61
CA ALA A 119 -15.58 5.35 32.03
C ALA A 119 -15.48 6.30 30.82
N GLU A 120 -14.61 7.30 30.88
CA GLU A 120 -14.33 8.22 29.78
C GLU A 120 -13.69 7.50 28.58
N HIS A 121 -12.69 6.63 28.84
CA HIS A 121 -12.10 5.74 27.84
C HIS A 121 -13.16 4.92 27.09
N GLN A 122 -14.01 4.21 27.84
CA GLN A 122 -15.08 3.39 27.25
C GLN A 122 -16.09 4.22 26.44
N LYS A 123 -16.43 5.44 26.89
CA LYS A 123 -17.34 6.32 26.17
C LYS A 123 -16.75 6.75 24.82
N ILE A 124 -15.48 7.17 24.81
CA ILE A 124 -14.79 7.62 23.60
C ILE A 124 -14.60 6.47 22.62
N ASP A 125 -14.21 5.29 23.10
CA ASP A 125 -14.00 4.13 22.24
C ASP A 125 -15.31 3.67 21.58
N ARG A 126 -16.43 3.68 22.32
CA ARG A 126 -17.78 3.44 21.75
C ARG A 126 -18.15 4.47 20.68
N GLN A 127 -17.93 5.77 20.95
CA GLN A 127 -18.21 6.83 19.98
C GLN A 127 -17.37 6.68 18.70
N ARG A 128 -16.08 6.35 18.84
CA ARG A 128 -15.19 6.11 17.70
C ARG A 128 -15.56 4.87 16.91
N ASN A 129 -15.93 3.77 17.57
CA ASN A 129 -16.40 2.57 16.87
C ASN A 129 -17.65 2.87 16.03
N ASN A 130 -18.61 3.61 16.58
CA ASN A 130 -19.79 4.06 15.84
C ASN A 130 -19.44 4.94 14.63
N GLN A 131 -18.46 5.86 14.77
CA GLN A 131 -17.96 6.67 13.65
C GLN A 131 -17.26 5.81 12.60
N ALA A 132 -16.45 4.83 13.01
CA ALA A 132 -15.77 3.90 12.12
C ALA A 132 -16.77 3.04 11.35
N ALA A 133 -17.81 2.55 12.02
CA ALA A 133 -18.90 1.80 11.39
C ALA A 133 -19.66 2.67 10.37
N LYS A 134 -19.99 3.93 10.71
CA LYS A 134 -20.61 4.88 9.76
C LYS A 134 -19.72 5.11 8.54
N LYS A 135 -18.42 5.38 8.75
CA LYS A 135 -17.44 5.54 7.67
C LYS A 135 -17.38 4.30 6.77
N SER A 136 -17.29 3.11 7.36
CA SER A 136 -17.22 1.85 6.63
C SER A 136 -18.45 1.65 5.74
N ARG A 137 -19.65 1.88 6.29
CA ARG A 137 -20.91 1.83 5.53
C ARG A 137 -20.94 2.84 4.39
N GLN A 138 -20.54 4.08 4.66
CA GLN A 138 -20.50 5.14 3.64
C GLN A 138 -19.50 4.80 2.52
N ALA A 139 -18.32 4.29 2.85
CA ALA A 139 -17.31 3.90 1.87
C ALA A 139 -17.79 2.75 0.98
N ARG A 140 -18.50 1.77 1.55
CA ARG A 140 -19.11 0.68 0.80
C ARG A 140 -20.19 1.17 -0.17
N LEU A 141 -21.06 2.08 0.28
CA LEU A 141 -22.09 2.68 -0.58
C LEU A 141 -21.47 3.51 -1.71
N GLU A 142 -20.44 4.30 -1.41
CA GLU A 142 -19.71 5.07 -2.41
C GLU A 142 -19.04 4.15 -3.44
N ALA A 143 -18.33 3.10 -3.00
CA ALA A 143 -17.68 2.14 -3.89
C ALA A 143 -18.70 1.44 -4.81
N LEU A 144 -19.86 1.04 -4.28
CA LEU A 144 -20.94 0.46 -5.07
C LEU A 144 -21.46 1.44 -6.11
N ASN A 145 -21.72 2.69 -5.72
CA ASN A 145 -22.18 3.73 -6.63
C ASN A 145 -21.14 3.99 -7.74
N ASN A 146 -19.87 4.14 -7.38
CA ASN A 146 -18.79 4.38 -8.34
C ASN A 146 -18.63 3.20 -9.31
N THR A 147 -18.77 1.96 -8.82
CA THR A 147 -18.78 0.77 -9.68
C THR A 147 -19.92 0.80 -10.68
N ARG A 148 -21.13 1.19 -10.25
CA ARG A 148 -22.28 1.33 -11.13
C ARG A 148 -22.08 2.40 -12.20
N VAL A 149 -21.54 3.56 -11.82
CA VAL A 149 -21.22 4.65 -12.76
C VAL A 149 -20.22 4.16 -13.80
N LEU A 150 -19.10 3.57 -13.37
CA LEU A 150 -18.07 3.05 -14.27
C LEU A 150 -18.64 1.96 -15.21
N LEU A 151 -19.45 1.05 -14.69
CA LEU A 151 -20.11 0.02 -15.51
C LEU A 151 -21.04 0.63 -16.56
N ASN A 152 -21.84 1.64 -16.19
CA ASN A 152 -22.73 2.32 -17.12
C ASN A 152 -21.94 3.05 -18.23
N GLU A 153 -20.87 3.75 -17.88
CA GLU A 153 -20.00 4.45 -18.83
C GLU A 153 -19.37 3.45 -19.81
N LYS A 154 -18.80 2.35 -19.30
CA LYS A 154 -18.21 1.30 -20.15
C LYS A 154 -19.24 0.57 -20.99
N THR A 155 -20.45 0.38 -20.47
CA THR A 155 -21.55 -0.20 -21.26
C THR A 155 -21.95 0.71 -22.41
N ALA A 156 -22.03 2.03 -22.19
CA ALA A 156 -22.33 3.00 -23.22
C ALA A 156 -21.22 3.06 -24.29
N GLU A 157 -19.95 3.05 -23.87
CA GLU A 157 -18.78 2.98 -24.75
C GLU A 157 -18.81 1.71 -25.61
N CYS A 158 -19.02 0.54 -24.99
CA CYS A 158 -19.15 -0.73 -25.71
C CYS A 158 -20.33 -0.70 -26.69
N ALA A 159 -21.48 -0.14 -26.31
CA ALA A 159 -22.63 -0.01 -27.21
C ALA A 159 -22.30 0.86 -28.42
N TRP A 160 -21.60 1.98 -28.22
CA TRP A 160 -21.14 2.84 -29.32
C TRP A 160 -20.19 2.10 -30.26
N PHE A 161 -19.20 1.38 -29.74
CA PHE A 161 -18.27 0.59 -30.56
C PHE A 161 -18.98 -0.55 -31.32
N ARG A 162 -19.98 -1.20 -30.71
CA ARG A 162 -20.80 -2.21 -31.40
C ARG A 162 -21.57 -1.60 -32.58
N MET A 163 -22.17 -0.42 -32.40
CA MET A 163 -22.83 0.31 -33.49
C MET A 163 -21.83 0.75 -34.57
N LYS A 164 -20.65 1.23 -34.17
CA LYS A 164 -19.59 1.63 -35.10
C LYS A 164 -19.10 0.44 -35.94
N ALA A 165 -18.94 -0.73 -35.32
CA ALA A 165 -18.55 -1.96 -36.02
C ALA A 165 -19.59 -2.36 -37.08
N LEU A 166 -20.88 -2.37 -36.73
CA LEU A 166 -21.98 -2.65 -37.66
C LEU A 166 -22.01 -1.65 -38.82
N ALA A 167 -21.86 -0.35 -38.54
CA ALA A 167 -21.84 0.69 -39.56
C ALA A 167 -20.67 0.57 -40.54
N LEU A 168 -19.58 -0.09 -40.15
CA LEU A 168 -18.43 -0.39 -41.01
C LEU A 168 -18.53 -1.77 -41.70
N GLY A 169 -19.67 -2.46 -41.57
CA GLY A 169 -19.90 -3.79 -42.16
C GLY A 169 -19.34 -4.95 -41.34
N GLY A 170 -18.88 -4.70 -40.10
CA GLY A 170 -18.44 -5.74 -39.18
C GLY A 170 -19.60 -6.45 -38.48
N SER A 171 -19.30 -7.53 -37.76
CA SER A 171 -20.28 -8.32 -37.03
C SER A 171 -20.07 -8.23 -35.53
N THR A 172 -21.15 -7.99 -34.78
CA THR A 172 -21.08 -8.00 -33.31
C THR A 172 -21.05 -9.41 -32.72
N ALA A 173 -21.25 -10.44 -33.55
CA ALA A 173 -21.13 -11.83 -33.17
C ALA A 173 -19.67 -12.31 -33.12
N ASP A 174 -18.72 -11.54 -33.69
CA ASP A 174 -17.30 -11.90 -33.73
C ASP A 174 -16.72 -12.10 -32.33
N TRP A 175 -17.18 -11.31 -31.35
CA TRP A 175 -16.82 -11.52 -29.94
C TRP A 175 -17.23 -12.91 -29.44
N ASN A 176 -18.35 -13.48 -29.89
CA ASN A 176 -18.79 -14.80 -29.47
C ASN A 176 -17.90 -15.91 -30.03
N LEU A 177 -17.28 -15.68 -31.19
CA LEU A 177 -16.37 -16.62 -31.85
C LEU A 177 -14.98 -16.66 -31.19
N VAL A 178 -14.58 -15.60 -30.48
CA VAL A 178 -13.31 -15.60 -29.75
C VAL A 178 -13.30 -16.76 -28.72
N PRO A 179 -12.25 -17.60 -28.71
CA PRO A 179 -12.18 -18.74 -27.80
C PRO A 179 -12.34 -18.35 -26.33
N ALA A 180 -13.06 -19.16 -25.55
CA ALA A 180 -13.30 -18.88 -24.12
C ALA A 180 -12.00 -18.71 -23.32
N GLY A 181 -10.96 -19.50 -23.65
CA GLY A 181 -9.65 -19.37 -23.02
C GLY A 181 -8.98 -18.01 -23.27
N VAL A 182 -9.14 -17.44 -24.47
CA VAL A 182 -8.63 -16.10 -24.81
C VAL A 182 -9.39 -15.04 -24.00
N LYS A 183 -10.72 -15.12 -23.95
CA LYS A 183 -11.56 -14.21 -23.14
C LYS A 183 -11.15 -14.21 -21.68
N ALA A 184 -10.96 -15.39 -21.10
CA ALA A 184 -10.56 -15.53 -19.70
C ALA A 184 -9.17 -14.92 -19.43
N ARG A 185 -8.20 -15.09 -20.34
CA ARG A 185 -6.88 -14.47 -20.22
C ARG A 185 -6.95 -12.94 -20.28
N LEU A 186 -7.71 -12.37 -21.21
CA LEU A 186 -7.90 -10.92 -21.31
C LEU A 186 -8.50 -10.34 -20.02
N VAL A 187 -9.54 -10.98 -19.48
CA VAL A 187 -10.14 -10.55 -18.20
C VAL A 187 -9.12 -10.65 -17.06
N LYS A 188 -8.36 -11.75 -16.99
CA LYS A 188 -7.32 -11.94 -15.97
C LYS A 188 -6.21 -10.89 -16.04
N GLU A 189 -5.83 -10.46 -17.23
CA GLU A 189 -4.82 -9.41 -17.41
C GLU A 189 -5.33 -8.03 -17.00
N ILE A 190 -6.59 -7.71 -17.28
CA ILE A 190 -7.21 -6.48 -16.79
C ILE A 190 -7.28 -6.51 -15.26
N ASP A 191 -7.78 -7.61 -14.68
CA ASP A 191 -7.86 -7.82 -13.23
C ASP A 191 -6.48 -7.71 -12.55
N GLY A 192 -5.45 -8.33 -13.14
CA GLY A 192 -4.08 -8.23 -12.65
C GLY A 192 -3.57 -6.78 -12.60
N ARG A 193 -3.80 -6.00 -13.66
CA ARG A 193 -3.42 -4.58 -13.72
C ARG A 193 -4.15 -3.74 -12.67
N VAL A 194 -5.46 -3.96 -12.51
CA VAL A 194 -6.26 -3.26 -11.49
C VAL A 194 -5.70 -3.57 -10.09
N LYS A 195 -5.45 -4.85 -9.78
CA LYS A 195 -4.89 -5.27 -8.48
C LYS A 195 -3.53 -4.64 -8.19
N THR A 196 -2.64 -4.56 -9.18
CA THR A 196 -1.32 -3.92 -8.99
C THR A 196 -1.48 -2.46 -8.56
N ILE A 197 -2.35 -1.70 -9.24
CA ILE A 197 -2.59 -0.29 -8.90
C ILE A 197 -3.26 -0.14 -7.54
N GLU A 198 -4.21 -1.02 -7.20
CA GLU A 198 -4.86 -1.01 -5.88
C GLU A 198 -3.85 -1.26 -4.74
N VAL A 199 -2.91 -2.18 -4.94
CA VAL A 199 -1.82 -2.44 -3.98
C VAL A 199 -0.91 -1.22 -3.86
N GLU A 200 -0.49 -0.62 -4.97
CA GLU A 200 0.33 0.59 -4.98
C GLU A 200 -0.35 1.77 -4.25
N ALA A 201 -1.65 1.97 -4.50
CA ALA A 201 -2.45 2.98 -3.84
C ALA A 201 -2.58 2.71 -2.33
N ALA A 202 -2.79 1.45 -1.93
CA ALA A 202 -2.85 1.06 -0.53
C ALA A 202 -1.51 1.31 0.18
N ASP A 203 -0.38 0.98 -0.46
CA ASP A 203 0.94 1.21 0.11
C ASP A 203 1.30 2.70 0.18
N ALA A 204 0.91 3.49 -0.82
CA ALA A 204 1.03 4.95 -0.75
C ALA A 204 0.26 5.53 0.44
N LYS A 205 -0.98 5.06 0.66
CA LYS A 205 -1.80 5.46 1.81
C LYS A 205 -1.14 5.06 3.14
N LYS A 206 -0.62 3.84 3.27
CA LYS A 206 0.10 3.40 4.48
C LYS A 206 1.31 4.30 4.78
N ARG A 207 2.11 4.65 3.76
CA ARG A 207 3.26 5.55 3.91
C ARG A 207 2.84 6.95 4.35
N GLU A 208 1.77 7.49 3.78
CA GLU A 208 1.24 8.80 4.17
C GLU A 208 0.74 8.80 5.63
N GLU A 209 -0.01 7.77 6.04
CA GLU A 209 -0.46 7.64 7.43
C GLU A 209 0.72 7.47 8.41
N ALA A 210 1.75 6.72 8.03
CA ALA A 210 2.96 6.56 8.84
C ALA A 210 3.68 7.91 9.03
N LYS A 211 3.79 8.72 7.97
CA LYS A 211 4.34 10.08 8.04
C LYS A 211 3.52 10.97 8.98
N LYS A 212 2.19 10.95 8.85
CA LYS A 212 1.28 11.69 9.75
C LYS A 212 1.41 11.23 11.20
N ARG A 213 1.61 9.94 11.46
CA ARG A 213 1.87 9.41 12.82
C ARG A 213 3.20 9.91 13.37
N ALA A 214 4.27 9.87 12.58
CA ALA A 214 5.59 10.37 12.97
C ALA A 214 5.55 11.87 13.32
N ASP A 215 4.89 12.69 12.49
CA ASP A 215 4.74 14.13 12.74
C ASP A 215 3.96 14.42 14.03
N ARG A 216 2.91 13.65 14.33
CA ARG A 216 2.17 13.80 15.60
C ARG A 216 3.01 13.41 16.82
N ASN A 217 3.77 12.33 16.73
CA ASN A 217 4.66 11.92 17.82
C ASN A 217 5.76 12.94 18.06
N ARG A 218 6.33 13.52 16.99
CA ARG A 218 7.30 14.61 17.10
C ARG A 218 6.72 15.82 17.84
N ARG A 219 5.53 16.29 17.43
CA ARG A 219 4.85 17.42 18.10
C ARG A 219 4.54 17.16 19.57
N ARG A 220 4.16 15.91 19.93
CA ARG A 220 3.94 15.52 21.32
C ARG A 220 5.24 15.53 22.14
N ALA A 221 6.33 15.06 21.55
CA ALA A 221 7.64 15.08 22.21
C ALA A 221 8.15 16.51 22.41
N GLU A 222 7.89 17.41 21.47
CA GLU A 222 8.21 18.84 21.59
C GLU A 222 7.39 19.50 22.71
N ALA A 223 6.07 19.31 22.74
CA ALA A 223 5.21 19.88 23.79
C ALA A 223 5.57 19.40 25.21
N LYS A 224 5.99 18.13 25.36
CA LYS A 224 6.45 17.62 26.66
C LYS A 224 7.76 18.26 27.12
N LYS A 225 8.67 18.59 26.19
CA LYS A 225 9.91 19.30 26.52
C LYS A 225 9.66 20.74 26.97
N ASP A 226 8.63 21.38 26.41
CA ASP A 226 8.23 22.73 26.80
C ASP A 226 7.56 22.76 28.19
N GLU A 227 6.86 21.68 28.60
CA GLU A 227 6.35 21.50 29.97
C GLU A 227 7.44 21.09 30.98
N GLU A 228 8.52 20.42 30.55
CA GLU A 228 9.66 20.03 31.41
C GLU A 228 10.67 21.16 31.66
N LEU A 229 10.50 22.35 31.07
CA LEU A 229 11.28 23.53 31.47
C LEU A 229 10.82 23.95 32.88
N PRO A 230 11.68 23.83 33.90
CA PRO A 230 11.28 24.10 35.27
C PRO A 230 10.88 25.57 35.38
N GLN A 231 9.68 25.83 35.89
CA GLN A 231 9.35 27.15 36.42
C GLN A 231 10.47 27.56 37.38
N PRO A 232 11.04 28.78 37.27
CA PRO A 232 12.00 29.26 38.23
C PRO A 232 11.28 29.36 39.58
N GLN A 233 11.56 28.43 40.49
CA GLN A 233 11.15 28.57 41.87
C GLN A 233 11.73 29.89 42.41
N PRO A 234 10.94 30.74 43.11
CA PRO A 234 11.49 31.91 43.77
C PRO A 234 12.41 31.44 44.88
N CYS A 235 13.71 31.72 44.70
CA CYS A 235 14.76 31.43 45.67
C CYS A 235 14.41 32.03 47.04
N GLN A 236 14.12 31.18 48.03
CA GLN A 236 14.27 31.54 49.44
C GLN A 236 15.64 31.07 49.94
N LEU A 237 16.37 32.02 50.51
CA LEU A 237 17.69 31.88 51.12
C LEU A 237 17.68 30.90 52.29
N GLY A 238 18.69 30.04 52.35
CA GLY A 238 19.01 29.23 53.52
C GLY A 238 20.41 28.62 53.41
N PHE A 239 21.35 29.18 54.17
CA PHE A 239 22.74 28.75 54.30
C PHE A 239 22.88 27.29 54.79
N GLY A 240 23.89 26.57 54.29
CA GLY A 240 24.34 25.28 54.83
C GLY A 240 25.48 24.67 54.00
N LYS A 241 26.61 24.39 54.64
CA LYS A 241 27.96 24.23 54.08
C LYS A 241 28.41 22.75 54.10
N GLN A 242 29.16 22.31 53.06
CA GLN A 242 30.20 21.22 53.03
C GLN A 242 29.74 19.78 53.32
N ASP A 243 30.19 18.66 52.73
CA ASP A 243 31.28 18.19 51.84
C ASP A 243 30.70 16.97 51.04
N GLY A 244 31.12 16.50 49.87
CA GLY A 244 32.43 16.01 49.42
C GLY A 244 32.25 14.68 48.64
N ASP A 245 32.97 14.53 47.51
CA ASP A 245 33.19 13.30 46.69
C ASP A 245 31.98 12.58 46.05
N GLY A 246 31.97 12.05 44.82
CA GLY A 246 33.00 11.77 43.83
C GLY A 246 32.54 10.59 42.93
N ARG A 247 32.61 10.78 41.61
CA ARG A 247 32.66 9.76 40.52
C ARG A 247 31.37 9.10 39.96
N ARG A 248 31.05 9.59 38.76
CA ARG A 248 30.68 8.94 37.47
C ARG A 248 30.41 7.41 37.40
N ALA A 249 29.20 7.12 36.92
CA ALA A 249 28.80 6.36 35.71
C ALA A 249 29.44 4.98 35.38
N SER A 250 28.58 3.96 35.36
CA SER A 250 28.45 2.88 34.36
C SER A 250 27.05 2.26 34.58
N GLY A 251 26.20 1.93 33.62
CA GLY A 251 26.40 1.34 32.30
C GLY A 251 25.82 -0.09 32.35
N THR A 252 25.03 -0.47 31.34
CA THR A 252 24.49 -1.82 31.00
C THR A 252 23.19 -2.28 31.71
N LYS A 253 22.25 -3.05 31.13
CA LYS A 253 21.98 -3.58 29.77
C LYS A 253 20.66 -4.38 29.83
N ARG A 254 19.97 -4.46 28.69
CA ARG A 254 18.82 -5.31 28.27
C ARG A 254 18.52 -6.59 29.07
N MET A 255 17.22 -6.90 29.22
CA MET A 255 16.49 -8.13 28.82
C MET A 255 15.00 -7.72 28.64
N ARG A 256 14.29 -7.90 27.52
CA ARG A 256 13.85 -9.08 26.74
C ARG A 256 13.05 -10.10 27.57
N GLU A 257 11.74 -10.10 27.35
CA GLU A 257 10.76 -11.23 27.32
C GLU A 257 9.48 -10.59 26.73
N GLU A 258 8.99 -10.89 25.52
CA GLU A 258 8.43 -12.15 24.97
C GLU A 258 7.28 -12.74 25.80
N LEU A 259 6.32 -13.35 25.08
CA LEU A 259 4.98 -13.88 25.44
C LEU A 259 3.84 -12.95 24.99
N GLY A 260 2.87 -13.31 24.16
CA GLY A 260 2.46 -14.52 23.42
C GLY A 260 1.18 -14.08 22.66
N GLU A 261 1.01 -14.30 21.36
CA GLU A 261 0.43 -15.51 20.75
C GLU A 261 -0.70 -16.14 21.58
N ASP A 262 -1.94 -15.93 21.13
CA ASP A 262 -3.14 -16.76 21.28
C ASP A 262 -3.99 -16.42 20.04
N GLU A 263 -3.85 -17.17 18.95
CA GLU A 263 -4.54 -18.42 18.62
C GLU A 263 -6.03 -18.21 18.29
N ASP A 264 -6.31 -18.55 17.02
CA ASP A 264 -7.61 -18.73 16.40
C ASP A 264 -8.35 -19.93 17.02
N GLU A 265 -9.64 -19.77 17.31
CA GLU A 265 -10.70 -20.79 17.40
C GLU A 265 -11.99 -19.98 17.65
N GLU A 266 -13.10 -20.04 16.91
CA GLU A 266 -13.72 -21.03 16.03
C GLU A 266 -14.73 -20.31 15.10
#